data_AF-A0A3A4SRY2-F1
#
_entry.id   AF-A0A3A4SRY2-F1
#
_cell.length_a   1.000
_cell.length_b   1.000
_cell.length_c   1.000
_cell.angle_alpha   90.00
_cell.angle_beta   90.00
_cell.angle_gamma   90.00
#
_symmetry.space_group_name_H-M   'P 1'
#
loop_
_entity.id
_entity.type
_entity.pdbx_description
1 polymer ?
#
loop_
_entity_poly.entity_id
_entity_poly.type
_entity_poly.pdbx_seq_one_letter_code
_entity_poly.pdbx_strand_id
1 'polypeptide(L)'
;MIAAQLFFTFFVKASNTYLYNNLIAMQQAGYHLLVPNTLVMPTLQEWAPAVYGGLFFTLTVGAGLSLMGWFGVYLWRIFPRLRWIIAGSLLLFSGYVLINLNSPGVNLPITFICMLIPAISGFVALQFYAGLCISGNFRIPVVHMAVIVMIGMIWMPKVNADVFTTIRDSLLLTNPTGQKINDFYYKYTLYPAEAFKSLDQKQLKTVNIKIPDNGLSQRIESRLLKEDYFPVAATHPADIVVIQENNRILFQNNGRTVHISTISEFFASPSDHLTTVSQKSDYYHFFRKMTFIGLIAASPLICYMILHTVLTILLFPIPSVVMRSGCAATACLLATGIAALPLYIDASPPAPSEISRYLESDRWQDRVSALKCISNDDIPIDGLNELFRLVDSPWTAERYWLAKSLSNSRSPKTGQLALILLNDPQPNVECMALFSLGNRNQPAAIPEIQRKMASSDHWYVQWYGYKALKRLGWKQQIGQEQPK
;
A
#
# COMPACT_ATOMS: atom_id res chain seq x y z
N MET A 1 11.82 17.75 4.01
CA MET A 1 11.54 16.46 4.70
C MET A 1 10.74 16.63 5.97
N ILE A 2 11.22 17.37 6.99
CA ILE A 2 10.46 17.58 8.24
C ILE A 2 9.06 18.16 7.98
N ALA A 3 8.95 19.20 7.15
CA ALA A 3 7.65 19.77 6.75
C ALA A 3 6.72 18.73 6.10
N ALA A 4 7.25 17.88 5.21
CA ALA A 4 6.48 16.79 4.60
C ALA A 4 5.97 15.80 5.64
N GLN A 5 6.83 15.39 6.58
CA GLN A 5 6.44 14.50 7.68
C GLN A 5 5.33 15.07 8.54
N LEU A 6 5.43 16.35 8.89
CA LEU A 6 4.40 17.03 9.67
C LEU A 6 3.07 17.03 8.93
N PHE A 7 3.02 17.48 7.68
CA PHE A 7 1.76 17.54 6.94
C PHE A 7 1.15 16.18 6.66
N PHE A 8 1.96 15.19 6.28
CA PHE A 8 1.43 13.84 6.02
C PHE A 8 0.98 13.14 7.30
N THR A 9 1.59 13.43 8.46
CA THR A 9 1.09 12.95 9.75
C THR A 9 -0.33 13.47 10.00
N PHE A 10 -0.58 14.77 9.81
CA PHE A 10 -1.92 15.33 9.98
C PHE A 10 -2.91 14.82 8.93
N PHE A 11 -2.48 14.63 7.69
CA PHE A 11 -3.30 14.06 6.63
C PHE A 11 -3.77 12.64 6.97
N VAL A 12 -2.85 11.75 7.38
CA VAL A 12 -3.20 10.39 7.81
C VAL A 12 -4.03 10.44 9.09
N LYS A 13 -3.74 11.36 10.02
CA LYS A 13 -4.51 11.51 11.25
C LYS A 13 -5.99 11.83 10.96
N ALA A 14 -6.24 12.78 10.06
CA ALA A 14 -7.58 13.14 9.65
C ALA A 14 -8.32 11.96 9.00
N SER A 15 -7.63 11.21 8.14
CA SER A 15 -8.18 9.99 7.54
C SER A 15 -8.51 8.91 8.57
N ASN A 16 -7.61 8.65 9.53
CA ASN A 16 -7.85 7.65 10.56
C ASN A 16 -9.06 8.01 11.43
N THR A 17 -9.20 9.28 11.81
CA THR A 17 -10.37 9.76 12.55
C THR A 17 -11.65 9.60 11.73
N TYR A 18 -11.61 9.90 10.43
CA TYR A 18 -12.75 9.69 9.54
C TYR A 18 -13.15 8.20 9.46
N LEU A 19 -12.18 7.31 9.27
CA LEU A 19 -12.42 5.87 9.26
C LEU A 19 -13.00 5.40 10.60
N TYR A 20 -12.44 5.84 11.72
CA TYR A 20 -12.95 5.50 13.05
C TYR A 20 -14.43 5.87 13.20
N ASN A 21 -14.82 7.08 12.81
CA ASN A 21 -16.20 7.54 12.88
C ASN A 21 -17.13 6.71 11.98
N ASN A 22 -16.67 6.32 10.78
CA ASN A 22 -17.43 5.44 9.88
C ASN A 22 -17.65 4.05 10.49
N LEU A 23 -16.61 3.47 11.13
CA LEU A 23 -16.73 2.17 11.78
C LEU A 23 -17.68 2.21 12.99
N ILE A 24 -17.64 3.27 13.79
CA ILE A 24 -18.60 3.49 14.88
C ILE A 24 -20.02 3.61 14.34
N ALA A 25 -20.24 4.35 13.26
CA ALA A 25 -21.56 4.48 12.64
C ALA A 25 -22.07 3.13 12.11
N MET A 26 -21.19 2.31 11.52
CA MET A 26 -21.53 0.94 11.11
C MET A 26 -21.84 0.04 12.31
N GLN A 27 -21.07 0.14 13.40
CA GLN A 27 -21.31 -0.61 14.63
C GLN A 27 -22.69 -0.29 15.21
N GLN A 28 -23.04 1.00 15.26
CA GLN A 28 -24.34 1.50 15.72
C GLN A 28 -25.49 1.06 14.82
N ALA A 29 -25.23 0.84 13.52
CA ALA A 29 -26.19 0.28 12.58
C ALA A 29 -26.32 -1.27 12.68
N GLY A 30 -25.63 -1.92 13.63
CA GLY A 30 -25.75 -3.35 13.89
C GLY A 30 -24.82 -4.25 13.07
N TYR A 31 -23.79 -3.69 12.41
CA TYR A 31 -22.78 -4.49 11.71
C TYR A 31 -21.67 -4.96 12.65
N HIS A 32 -21.43 -6.26 12.71
CA HIS A 32 -20.52 -6.87 13.69
C HIS A 32 -19.11 -7.17 13.18
N LEU A 33 -18.91 -7.44 11.88
CA LEU A 33 -17.61 -7.81 11.34
C LEU A 33 -16.91 -6.60 10.69
N LEU A 34 -16.50 -5.66 11.55
CA LEU A 34 -15.80 -4.45 11.15
C LEU A 34 -14.32 -4.74 10.85
N VAL A 35 -13.75 -4.02 9.89
CA VAL A 35 -12.33 -4.07 9.54
C VAL A 35 -11.78 -2.65 9.39
N PRO A 36 -10.90 -2.19 10.30
CA PRO A 36 -10.39 -2.90 11.47
C PRO A 36 -11.47 -3.22 12.53
N ASN A 37 -11.28 -4.31 13.27
CA ASN A 37 -12.14 -4.77 14.36
C ASN A 37 -11.95 -3.92 15.63
N THR A 38 -12.66 -4.25 16.71
CA THR A 38 -12.60 -3.51 17.99
C THR A 38 -11.24 -3.55 18.70
N LEU A 39 -10.35 -4.51 18.40
CA LEU A 39 -9.01 -4.56 18.95
C LEU A 39 -8.08 -3.53 18.30
N VAL A 40 -8.25 -3.29 17.00
CA VAL A 40 -7.39 -2.40 16.22
C VAL A 40 -8.00 -1.01 16.03
N MET A 41 -9.33 -0.92 15.96
CA MET A 41 -10.06 0.34 15.77
C MET A 41 -9.61 1.47 16.71
N PRO A 42 -9.34 1.26 18.02
CA PRO A 42 -8.86 2.32 18.90
C PRO A 42 -7.53 2.95 18.44
N THR A 43 -6.65 2.16 17.81
CA THR A 43 -5.35 2.65 17.35
C THR A 43 -5.46 3.70 16.24
N LEU A 44 -6.58 3.76 15.51
CA LEU A 44 -6.88 4.84 14.55
C LEU A 44 -6.85 6.22 15.23
N GLN A 45 -7.24 6.27 16.51
CA GLN A 45 -7.23 7.49 17.31
C GLN A 45 -5.86 7.81 17.94
N GLU A 46 -4.87 6.94 17.82
CA GLU A 46 -3.51 7.22 18.28
C GLU A 46 -2.75 8.09 17.29
N TRP A 47 -1.65 8.69 17.74
CA TRP A 47 -0.72 9.43 16.89
C TRP A 47 0.30 8.54 16.20
N ALA A 48 0.69 7.42 16.82
CA ALA A 48 1.74 6.56 16.28
C ALA A 48 1.40 6.05 14.87
N PRO A 49 0.21 5.49 14.58
CA PRO A 49 -0.13 5.07 13.22
C PRO A 49 -0.19 6.22 12.22
N ALA A 50 -0.56 7.43 12.64
CA ALA A 50 -0.55 8.60 11.79
C ALA A 50 0.88 9.08 11.47
N VAL A 51 1.78 9.08 12.44
CA VAL A 51 3.20 9.44 12.27
C VAL A 51 3.88 8.44 11.33
N TYR A 52 3.75 7.14 11.60
CA TYR A 52 4.35 6.10 10.77
C TYR A 52 3.68 5.99 9.39
N GLY A 53 2.37 6.22 9.30
CA GLY A 53 1.67 6.38 8.04
C GLY A 53 2.21 7.56 7.23
N GLY A 54 2.39 8.71 7.89
CA GLY A 54 2.97 9.91 7.29
C GLY A 54 4.39 9.69 6.77
N LEU A 55 5.18 8.82 7.42
CA LEU A 55 6.52 8.45 6.97
C LEU A 55 6.52 7.83 5.57
N PHE A 56 5.54 6.98 5.23
CA PHE A 56 5.42 6.41 3.89
C PHE A 56 5.23 7.49 2.82
N PHE A 57 4.37 8.48 3.06
CA PHE A 57 4.20 9.61 2.15
C PHE A 57 5.44 10.49 2.08
N THR A 58 6.09 10.75 3.22
CA THR A 58 7.32 11.55 3.30
C THR A 58 8.44 10.94 2.47
N LEU A 59 8.63 9.63 2.55
CA LEU A 59 9.69 8.93 1.82
C LEU A 59 9.36 8.71 0.34
N THR A 60 8.13 8.99 -0.10
CA THR A 60 7.67 8.82 -1.49
C THR A 60 7.38 10.17 -2.15
N VAL A 61 6.12 10.64 -2.13
CA VAL A 61 5.74 11.93 -2.75
C VAL A 61 6.39 13.12 -2.04
N GLY A 62 6.54 13.07 -0.71
CA GLY A 62 7.21 14.13 0.04
C GLY A 62 8.67 14.31 -0.37
N ALA A 63 9.37 13.20 -0.59
CA ALA A 63 10.72 13.12 -1.10
C ALA A 63 10.81 13.81 -2.47
N GLY A 64 9.95 13.40 -3.41
CA GLY A 64 9.90 13.99 -4.75
C GLY A 64 9.64 15.49 -4.72
N LEU A 65 8.65 15.94 -3.94
CA LEU A 65 8.30 17.35 -3.80
C LEU A 65 9.45 18.17 -3.17
N SER A 66 10.13 17.63 -2.15
CA SER A 66 11.24 18.34 -1.51
C SER A 66 12.46 18.43 -2.43
N LEU A 67 12.80 17.34 -3.12
CA LEU A 67 13.88 17.31 -4.10
C LEU A 67 13.61 18.27 -5.25
N MET A 68 12.36 18.35 -5.72
CA MET A 68 11.97 19.31 -6.76
C MET A 68 12.23 20.76 -6.34
N GLY A 69 11.78 21.15 -5.15
CA GLY A 69 12.01 22.51 -4.63
C GLY A 69 13.49 22.84 -4.48
N TRP A 70 14.27 21.91 -3.93
CA TRP A 70 15.71 22.08 -3.73
C TRP A 70 16.47 22.14 -5.06
N PHE A 71 16.17 21.22 -5.98
CA PHE A 71 16.84 21.12 -7.29
C PHE A 71 16.48 22.30 -8.19
N GLY A 72 15.23 22.78 -8.14
CA GLY A 72 14.81 23.98 -8.85
C GLY A 72 15.66 25.20 -8.48
N VAL A 73 15.93 25.39 -7.18
CA VAL A 73 16.81 26.46 -6.69
C VAL A 73 18.27 26.24 -7.08
N TYR A 74 18.76 25.01 -6.98
CA TYR A 74 20.11 24.65 -7.40
C TYR A 74 20.36 24.99 -8.87
N LEU A 75 19.46 24.60 -9.78
CA LEU A 75 19.54 24.93 -11.19
C LEU A 75 19.45 26.45 -11.43
N TRP A 76 18.53 27.13 -10.73
CA TRP A 76 18.36 28.58 -10.84
C TRP A 76 19.63 29.35 -10.46
N ARG A 77 20.40 28.85 -9.48
CA ARG A 77 21.69 29.42 -9.07
C ARG A 77 22.84 29.12 -10.05
N ILE A 78 22.90 27.91 -10.61
CA ILE A 78 24.00 27.49 -11.51
C ILE A 78 23.86 28.09 -12.90
N PHE A 79 22.63 28.28 -13.38
CA PHE A 79 22.36 28.76 -14.74
C PHE A 79 21.70 30.16 -14.72
N PRO A 80 22.45 31.23 -14.37
CA PRO A 80 21.87 32.57 -14.22
C PRO A 80 21.25 33.10 -15.52
N ARG A 81 21.76 32.69 -16.68
CA ARG A 81 21.20 33.04 -18.00
C ARG A 81 19.83 32.39 -18.26
N LEU A 82 19.55 31.25 -17.63
CA LEU A 82 18.30 30.49 -17.80
C LEU A 82 17.32 30.70 -16.64
N ARG A 83 17.62 31.61 -15.70
CA ARG A 83 16.85 31.80 -14.47
C ARG A 83 15.35 32.00 -14.69
N TRP A 84 14.98 32.75 -15.72
CA TRP A 84 13.59 33.02 -16.07
C TRP A 84 12.91 31.82 -16.74
N ILE A 85 13.66 31.05 -17.53
CA ILE A 85 13.17 29.80 -18.12
C ILE A 85 12.89 28.79 -17.00
N ILE A 86 13.83 28.60 -16.07
CA ILE A 86 13.66 27.70 -14.92
C ILE A 86 12.47 28.12 -14.05
N ALA A 87 12.36 29.42 -13.72
CA ALA A 87 11.22 29.93 -12.96
C ALA A 87 9.89 29.72 -13.71
N GLY A 88 9.86 29.99 -15.02
CA GLY A 88 8.70 29.75 -15.87
C GLY A 88 8.31 28.27 -15.91
N SER A 89 9.27 27.36 -16.07
CA SER A 89 9.03 25.91 -16.05
C SER A 89 8.48 25.43 -14.70
N LEU A 90 9.00 25.92 -13.58
CA LEU A 90 8.49 25.60 -12.25
C LEU A 90 7.06 26.12 -12.04
N LEU A 91 6.76 27.32 -12.55
CA LEU A 91 5.42 27.90 -12.49
C LEU A 91 4.42 27.10 -13.35
N LEU A 92 4.80 26.74 -14.58
CA LEU A 92 3.99 25.90 -15.45
C LEU A 92 3.73 24.52 -14.84
N PHE A 93 4.76 23.90 -14.27
CA PHE A 93 4.62 22.62 -13.58
C PHE A 93 3.69 22.73 -12.36
N SER A 94 3.83 23.78 -11.56
CA SER A 94 2.96 24.02 -10.41
C SER A 94 1.50 24.23 -10.84
N GLY A 95 1.28 24.98 -11.93
CA GLY A 95 -0.04 25.13 -12.56
C GLY A 95 -0.62 23.80 -13.05
N TYR A 96 0.19 22.96 -13.69
CA TYR A 96 -0.21 21.62 -14.12
C TYR A 96 -0.63 20.74 -12.93
N VAL A 97 0.15 20.73 -11.85
CA VAL A 97 -0.18 19.98 -10.63
C VAL A 97 -1.48 20.52 -10.00
N LEU A 98 -1.66 21.84 -9.92
CA LEU A 98 -2.88 22.45 -9.38
C LEU A 98 -4.14 22.04 -10.17
N ILE A 99 -4.08 22.10 -11.50
CA ILE A 99 -5.19 21.74 -12.38
C ILE A 99 -5.54 20.26 -12.20
N ASN A 100 -4.55 19.37 -12.20
CA ASN A 100 -4.80 17.92 -12.12
C ASN A 100 -5.23 17.46 -10.72
N LEU A 101 -4.74 18.09 -9.65
CA LEU A 101 -5.19 17.79 -8.29
C LEU A 101 -6.65 18.19 -8.04
N ASN A 102 -7.14 19.21 -8.75
CA ASN A 102 -8.46 19.78 -8.51
C ASN A 102 -9.47 19.53 -9.65
N SER A 103 -9.12 18.72 -10.65
CA SER A 103 -10.03 18.43 -11.78
C SER A 103 -11.29 17.64 -11.39
N PRO A 104 -11.27 16.69 -10.42
CA PRO A 104 -12.51 16.05 -9.93
C PRO A 104 -13.32 17.01 -9.04
N GLY A 105 -12.63 17.95 -8.41
CA GLY A 105 -13.13 19.05 -7.59
C GLY A 105 -12.06 19.48 -6.59
N VAL A 106 -12.36 20.49 -5.78
CA VAL A 106 -11.33 21.14 -4.95
C VAL A 106 -10.90 20.26 -3.77
N ASN A 107 -9.62 19.86 -3.75
CA ASN A 107 -8.99 19.14 -2.63
C ASN A 107 -7.95 20.06 -1.96
N LEU A 108 -8.43 20.93 -1.06
CA LEU A 108 -7.58 21.93 -0.40
C LEU A 108 -6.42 21.32 0.39
N PRO A 109 -6.61 20.25 1.20
CA PRO A 109 -5.51 19.68 1.98
C PRO A 109 -4.34 19.22 1.11
N ILE A 110 -4.60 18.42 0.08
CA ILE A 110 -3.53 17.92 -0.80
C ILE A 110 -2.93 19.02 -1.64
N THR A 111 -3.76 19.96 -2.12
CA THR A 111 -3.26 21.15 -2.85
C THR A 111 -2.27 21.93 -1.99
N PHE A 112 -2.61 22.18 -0.72
CA PHE A 112 -1.72 22.87 0.21
C PHE A 112 -0.41 22.10 0.42
N ILE A 113 -0.48 20.79 0.65
CA ILE A 113 0.69 19.94 0.83
C ILE A 113 1.62 19.97 -0.40
N CYS A 114 1.05 19.78 -1.59
CA CYS A 114 1.81 19.71 -2.84
C CYS A 114 2.45 21.04 -3.23
N MET A 115 1.89 22.18 -2.80
CA MET A 115 2.46 23.51 -3.06
C MET A 115 3.44 23.94 -1.97
N LEU A 116 3.15 23.67 -0.70
CA LEU A 116 3.94 24.18 0.41
C LEU A 116 5.25 23.41 0.61
N ILE A 117 5.26 22.08 0.43
CA ILE A 117 6.49 21.27 0.58
C ILE A 117 7.60 21.75 -0.37
N PRO A 118 7.39 21.86 -1.70
CA PRO A 118 8.43 22.34 -2.59
C PRO A 118 8.79 23.81 -2.32
N ALA A 119 7.83 24.66 -1.94
CA ALA A 119 8.09 26.06 -1.60
C ALA A 119 9.00 26.20 -0.37
N ILE A 120 8.72 25.47 0.71
CA ILE A 120 9.56 25.43 1.91
C ILE A 120 10.95 24.87 1.58
N SER A 121 11.01 23.78 0.81
CA SER A 121 12.29 23.17 0.43
C SER A 121 13.14 24.14 -0.41
N GLY A 122 12.52 24.83 -1.36
CA GLY A 122 13.17 25.86 -2.17
C GLY A 122 13.61 27.06 -1.33
N PHE A 123 12.77 27.54 -0.42
CA PHE A 123 13.14 28.62 0.49
C PHE A 123 14.37 28.24 1.34
N VAL A 124 14.36 27.06 1.96
CA VAL A 124 15.51 26.56 2.73
C VAL A 124 16.75 26.41 1.84
N ALA A 125 16.60 25.92 0.60
CA ALA A 125 17.70 25.85 -0.35
C ALA A 125 18.26 27.24 -0.69
N LEU A 126 17.41 28.26 -0.87
CA LEU A 126 17.83 29.63 -1.13
C LEU A 126 18.65 30.21 0.02
N GLN A 127 18.24 29.96 1.26
CA GLN A 127 18.97 30.35 2.46
C GLN A 127 20.31 29.61 2.55
N PHE A 128 20.32 28.31 2.27
CA PHE A 128 21.54 27.50 2.31
C PHE A 128 22.57 27.94 1.26
N TYR A 129 22.11 28.35 0.07
CA TYR A 129 22.97 28.88 -0.99
C TYR A 129 23.21 30.39 -0.89
N ALA A 130 22.71 31.09 0.14
CA ALA A 130 22.96 32.51 0.32
C ALA A 130 24.44 32.73 0.67
N GLY A 131 25.20 33.32 -0.25
CA GLY A 131 26.63 33.61 -0.06
C GLY A 131 27.59 32.51 -0.53
N LEU A 132 27.09 31.35 -0.96
CA LEU A 132 27.94 30.33 -1.60
C LEU A 132 28.07 30.62 -3.10
N CYS A 133 29.28 30.95 -3.55
CA CYS A 133 29.63 30.76 -4.95
C CYS A 133 29.64 29.25 -5.22
N ILE A 134 28.59 28.74 -5.87
CA ILE A 134 28.59 27.35 -6.34
C ILE A 134 29.71 27.28 -7.39
N SER A 135 30.88 26.80 -6.98
CA SER A 135 32.02 26.60 -7.88
C SER A 135 31.57 25.66 -9.00
N GLY A 136 31.86 25.99 -10.25
CA GLY A 136 31.49 25.21 -11.44
C GLY A 136 32.17 23.85 -11.56
N ASN A 137 32.58 23.21 -10.46
CA ASN A 137 33.16 21.87 -10.48
C ASN A 137 32.05 20.82 -10.64
N PHE A 138 31.56 20.69 -11.87
CA PHE A 138 30.53 19.72 -12.27
C PHE A 138 30.95 18.25 -12.05
N ARG A 139 32.22 17.96 -11.77
CA ARG A 139 32.74 16.59 -11.62
C ARG A 139 32.06 15.83 -10.49
N ILE A 140 31.82 16.46 -9.33
CA ILE A 140 31.21 15.78 -8.17
C ILE A 140 29.75 15.38 -8.47
N PRO A 141 28.86 16.28 -8.92
CA PRO A 141 27.51 15.90 -9.35
C PRO A 141 27.51 14.84 -10.44
N VAL A 142 28.42 14.91 -11.42
CA VAL A 142 28.53 13.92 -12.51
C VAL A 142 28.87 12.53 -11.98
N VAL A 143 29.80 12.41 -11.02
CA VAL A 143 30.14 11.13 -10.38
C VAL A 143 28.93 10.54 -9.64
N HIS A 144 28.21 11.34 -8.85
CA HIS A 144 27.01 10.86 -8.16
C HIS A 144 25.92 10.43 -9.13
N MET A 145 25.71 11.19 -10.22
CA MET A 145 24.79 10.80 -11.28
C MET A 145 25.22 9.49 -11.96
N ALA A 146 26.50 9.32 -12.25
CA ALA A 146 27.02 8.06 -12.81
C ALA A 146 26.77 6.89 -11.87
N VAL A 147 26.99 7.05 -10.55
CA VAL A 147 26.69 6.02 -9.55
C VAL A 147 25.20 5.69 -9.51
N ILE A 148 24.32 6.69 -9.50
CA ILE A 148 22.87 6.46 -9.52
C ILE A 148 22.45 5.70 -10.79
N VAL A 149 23.01 6.08 -11.95
CA VAL A 149 22.75 5.39 -13.22
C VAL A 149 23.27 3.95 -13.17
N MET A 150 24.46 3.69 -12.62
CA MET A 150 24.98 2.33 -12.43
C MET A 150 24.09 1.49 -11.52
N ILE A 151 23.62 2.04 -10.39
CA ILE A 151 22.65 1.36 -9.52
C ILE A 151 21.37 1.05 -10.32
N GLY A 152 20.86 2.02 -11.09
CA GLY A 152 19.71 1.80 -11.98
C GLY A 152 19.94 0.65 -12.95
N MET A 153 21.10 0.58 -13.61
CA MET A 153 21.45 -0.48 -14.55
C MET A 153 21.63 -1.85 -13.88
N ILE A 154 22.05 -1.91 -12.62
CA ILE A 154 22.14 -3.16 -11.85
C ILE A 154 20.75 -3.69 -11.49
N TRP A 155 19.78 -2.81 -11.24
CA TRP A 155 18.45 -3.26 -10.80
C TRP A 155 17.49 -3.47 -11.96
N MET A 156 17.48 -2.55 -12.94
CA MET A 156 16.49 -2.48 -14.03
C MET A 156 16.29 -3.77 -14.86
N PRO A 157 17.34 -4.53 -15.24
CA PRO A 157 17.18 -5.72 -16.09
C PRO A 157 16.32 -6.83 -15.48
N LYS A 158 16.16 -6.85 -14.15
CA LYS A 158 15.40 -7.87 -13.44
C LYS A 158 14.15 -7.32 -12.76
N VAL A 159 13.80 -6.04 -12.94
CA VAL A 159 12.54 -5.47 -12.43
C VAL A 159 11.34 -6.11 -13.12
N ASN A 160 10.87 -7.22 -12.55
CA ASN A 160 9.62 -7.88 -12.86
C ASN A 160 8.66 -7.78 -11.66
N ALA A 161 7.49 -8.41 -11.76
CA ALA A 161 6.48 -8.41 -10.71
C ALA A 161 6.98 -9.04 -9.38
N ASP A 162 8.01 -9.89 -9.44
CA ASP A 162 8.54 -10.64 -8.29
C ASP A 162 9.75 -10.00 -7.61
N VAL A 163 10.28 -8.86 -8.10
CA VAL A 163 11.45 -8.24 -7.46
C VAL A 163 11.19 -7.92 -5.99
N PHE A 164 10.03 -7.35 -5.67
CA PHE A 164 9.71 -7.04 -4.28
C PHE A 164 9.56 -8.30 -3.42
N THR A 165 9.04 -9.40 -3.98
CA THR A 165 8.88 -10.66 -3.23
C THR A 165 10.24 -11.33 -3.03
N THR A 166 11.12 -11.37 -4.04
CA THR A 166 12.47 -11.92 -3.91
C THR A 166 13.35 -11.12 -2.96
N ILE A 167 13.30 -9.77 -3.00
CA ILE A 167 13.98 -8.90 -2.01
C ILE A 167 13.48 -9.24 -0.61
N ARG A 168 12.16 -9.27 -0.42
CA ARG A 168 11.56 -9.57 0.89
C ARG A 168 12.04 -10.93 1.39
N ASP A 169 11.92 -11.96 0.57
CA ASP A 169 12.22 -13.34 0.97
C ASP A 169 13.71 -13.53 1.27
N SER A 170 14.60 -12.91 0.49
CA SER A 170 16.05 -13.12 0.58
C SER A 170 16.75 -12.17 1.56
N LEU A 171 16.26 -10.93 1.71
CA LEU A 171 16.91 -9.90 2.53
C LEU A 171 16.12 -9.54 3.79
N LEU A 172 14.79 -9.52 3.74
CA LEU A 172 13.99 -9.11 4.89
C LEU A 172 13.68 -10.30 5.80
N LEU A 173 13.23 -11.43 5.26
CA LEU A 173 12.75 -12.55 6.07
C LEU A 173 13.87 -13.46 6.61
N THR A 174 15.10 -13.31 6.12
CA THR A 174 16.26 -14.16 6.49
C THR A 174 16.95 -13.76 7.79
N ASN A 175 16.65 -12.58 8.34
CA ASN A 175 17.30 -12.08 9.55
C ASN A 175 16.34 -11.25 10.43
N PRO A 176 16.60 -11.15 11.75
CA PRO A 176 15.69 -10.47 12.68
C PRO A 176 15.46 -8.98 12.38
N THR A 177 16.48 -8.28 11.87
CA THR A 177 16.37 -6.85 11.55
C THR A 177 15.44 -6.63 10.36
N GLY A 178 15.60 -7.43 9.31
CA GLY A 178 14.72 -7.41 8.15
C GLY A 178 13.27 -7.78 8.50
N GLN A 179 13.08 -8.75 9.40
CA GLN A 179 11.74 -9.12 9.90
C GLN A 179 11.07 -7.94 10.62
N LYS A 180 11.80 -7.20 11.47
CA LYS A 180 11.26 -5.98 12.10
C LYS A 180 10.84 -4.91 11.08
N ILE A 181 11.57 -4.75 9.98
CA ILE A 181 11.21 -3.82 8.89
C ILE A 181 9.93 -4.30 8.19
N ASN A 182 9.85 -5.60 7.91
CA ASN A 182 8.67 -6.24 7.34
C ASN A 182 7.44 -6.08 8.25
N ASP A 183 7.60 -6.31 9.55
CA ASP A 183 6.53 -6.17 10.54
C ASP A 183 6.07 -4.72 10.65
N PHE A 184 7.01 -3.76 10.64
CA PHE A 184 6.68 -2.34 10.58
C PHE A 184 5.86 -2.00 9.33
N TYR A 185 6.25 -2.52 8.17
CA TYR A 185 5.51 -2.33 6.92
C TYR A 185 4.08 -2.85 7.03
N TYR A 186 3.90 -4.13 7.39
CA TYR A 186 2.59 -4.74 7.46
C TYR A 186 1.71 -4.15 8.56
N LYS A 187 2.31 -3.72 9.68
CA LYS A 187 1.60 -3.05 10.77
C LYS A 187 1.05 -1.69 10.35
N TYR A 188 1.83 -0.87 9.65
CA TYR A 188 1.50 0.53 9.44
C TYR A 188 1.08 0.91 8.01
N THR A 189 1.23 0.06 6.99
CA THR A 189 0.98 0.45 5.59
C THR A 189 -0.51 0.72 5.27
N LEU A 190 -1.45 0.14 6.01
CA LEU A 190 -2.88 0.33 5.73
C LEU A 190 -3.42 1.70 6.15
N TYR A 191 -2.86 2.33 7.18
CA TYR A 191 -3.27 3.68 7.62
C TYR A 191 -3.09 4.73 6.52
N PRO A 192 -1.89 4.92 5.93
CA PRO A 192 -1.72 5.86 4.83
C PRO A 192 -2.40 5.39 3.55
N ALA A 193 -2.50 4.07 3.32
CA ALA A 193 -3.22 3.56 2.16
C ALA A 193 -4.70 3.96 2.23
N GLU A 194 -5.33 3.94 3.40
CA GLU A 194 -6.74 4.36 3.54
C GLU A 194 -6.95 5.84 3.20
N ALA A 195 -5.98 6.70 3.52
CA ALA A 195 -6.10 8.16 3.37
C ALA A 195 -6.37 8.66 1.96
N PHE A 196 -6.00 7.90 0.94
CA PHE A 196 -6.14 8.31 -0.46
C PHE A 196 -6.85 7.28 -1.35
N LYS A 197 -7.46 6.23 -0.78
CA LYS A 197 -8.17 5.20 -1.55
C LYS A 197 -9.39 5.79 -2.24
N SER A 198 -9.66 5.35 -3.47
CA SER A 198 -10.97 5.57 -4.09
C SER A 198 -12.04 4.70 -3.41
N LEU A 199 -13.32 4.99 -3.64
CA LEU A 199 -14.41 4.21 -3.05
C LEU A 199 -14.34 2.73 -3.45
N ASP A 200 -13.96 2.40 -4.68
CA ASP A 200 -13.82 0.99 -5.10
C ASP A 200 -12.68 0.27 -4.37
N GLN A 201 -11.65 1.00 -3.94
CA GLN A 201 -10.51 0.44 -3.22
C GLN A 201 -10.78 0.29 -1.72
N LYS A 202 -11.76 1.01 -1.18
CA LYS A 202 -12.17 0.89 0.23
C LYS A 202 -12.88 -0.44 0.47
N GLN A 203 -12.59 -1.04 1.61
CA GLN A 203 -13.18 -2.33 2.00
C GLN A 203 -14.62 -2.18 2.47
N LEU A 204 -14.90 -1.15 3.26
CA LEU A 204 -16.20 -0.84 3.84
C LEU A 204 -16.54 0.62 3.51
N LYS A 205 -17.74 0.87 3.00
CA LYS A 205 -18.20 2.20 2.60
C LYS A 205 -19.50 2.50 3.32
N THR A 206 -19.69 3.73 3.78
CA THR A 206 -20.96 4.16 4.40
C THR A 206 -21.91 4.72 3.35
N VAL A 207 -23.21 4.48 3.52
CA VAL A 207 -24.24 5.06 2.64
C VAL A 207 -25.44 5.56 3.43
N ASN A 208 -25.98 6.70 3.01
CA ASN A 208 -27.28 7.19 3.46
C ASN A 208 -28.30 7.02 2.35
N ILE A 209 -29.37 6.25 2.60
CA ILE A 209 -30.44 6.00 1.63
C ILE A 209 -31.61 6.92 1.96
N LYS A 210 -31.89 7.87 1.08
CA LYS A 210 -32.99 8.86 1.19
C LYS A 210 -34.02 8.59 0.10
N ILE A 211 -34.74 7.49 0.26
CA ILE A 211 -35.72 6.99 -0.71
C ILE A 211 -37.07 6.87 -0.02
N PRO A 212 -38.11 7.64 -0.44
CA PRO A 212 -39.42 7.62 0.21
C PRO A 212 -40.16 6.28 0.08
N ASP A 213 -39.96 5.57 -1.03
CA ASP A 213 -40.55 4.24 -1.24
C ASP A 213 -39.78 3.18 -0.44
N ASN A 214 -40.43 2.65 0.61
CA ASN A 214 -39.86 1.63 1.49
C ASN A 214 -39.45 0.34 0.75
N GLY A 215 -40.25 -0.11 -0.22
CA GLY A 215 -39.98 -1.33 -0.97
C GLY A 215 -38.78 -1.17 -1.89
N LEU A 216 -38.67 -0.01 -2.55
CA LEU A 216 -37.51 0.34 -3.36
C LEU A 216 -36.25 0.54 -2.49
N SER A 217 -36.39 1.20 -1.35
CA SER A 217 -35.31 1.46 -0.39
C SER A 217 -34.65 0.14 0.06
N GLN A 218 -35.44 -0.84 0.50
CA GLN A 218 -34.93 -2.16 0.91
C GLN A 218 -34.23 -2.91 -0.23
N ARG A 219 -34.76 -2.82 -1.46
CA ARG A 219 -34.13 -3.45 -2.64
C ARG A 219 -32.78 -2.83 -2.97
N ILE A 220 -32.67 -1.50 -2.86
CA ILE A 220 -31.43 -0.76 -3.08
C ILE A 220 -30.42 -1.08 -1.98
N GLU A 221 -30.84 -1.06 -0.72
CA GLU A 221 -30.04 -1.48 0.42
C GLU A 221 -29.44 -2.88 0.22
N SER A 222 -30.27 -3.87 -0.14
CA SER A 222 -29.80 -5.24 -0.39
C SER A 222 -28.76 -5.30 -1.51
N ARG A 223 -28.85 -4.41 -2.51
CA ARG A 223 -27.89 -4.34 -3.62
C ARG A 223 -26.58 -3.68 -3.19
N LEU A 224 -26.67 -2.59 -2.43
CA LEU A 224 -25.54 -1.84 -1.89
C LEU A 224 -24.73 -2.68 -0.89
N LEU A 225 -25.39 -3.44 -0.02
CA LEU A 225 -24.72 -4.33 0.94
C LEU A 225 -23.87 -5.42 0.27
N LYS A 226 -24.28 -5.91 -0.91
CA LYS A 226 -23.47 -6.87 -1.67
C LYS A 226 -22.15 -6.28 -2.14
N GLU A 227 -22.15 -4.97 -2.41
CA GLU A 227 -21.03 -4.16 -2.90
C GLU A 227 -20.25 -3.45 -1.77
N ASP A 228 -20.49 -3.88 -0.52
CA ASP A 228 -19.85 -3.37 0.70
C ASP A 228 -20.17 -1.89 1.00
N TYR A 229 -21.35 -1.43 0.60
CA TYR A 229 -21.95 -0.16 1.04
C TYR A 229 -22.95 -0.42 2.16
N PHE A 230 -22.63 0.09 3.35
CA PHE A 230 -23.35 -0.14 4.60
C PHE A 230 -24.22 1.07 4.96
N PRO A 231 -25.56 0.91 4.94
CA PRO A 231 -26.49 1.91 5.46
C PRO A 231 -26.14 2.32 6.89
N VAL A 232 -26.07 3.62 7.15
CA VAL A 232 -25.85 4.19 8.49
C VAL A 232 -26.93 5.21 8.82
N ALA A 233 -26.95 5.68 10.07
CA ALA A 233 -27.90 6.69 10.52
C ALA A 233 -27.83 7.96 9.64
N ALA A 234 -29.00 8.53 9.31
CA ALA A 234 -29.10 9.69 8.41
C ALA A 234 -28.36 10.96 8.90
N THR A 235 -28.07 11.03 10.21
CA THR A 235 -27.30 12.12 10.84
C THR A 235 -25.79 11.99 10.61
N HIS A 236 -25.29 10.80 10.23
CA HIS A 236 -23.88 10.57 9.98
C HIS A 236 -23.48 11.04 8.57
N PRO A 237 -22.34 11.73 8.39
CA PRO A 237 -21.81 12.07 7.06
C PRO A 237 -21.26 10.83 6.35
N ALA A 238 -22.11 10.15 5.58
CA ALA A 238 -21.75 8.96 4.80
C ALA A 238 -20.86 9.27 3.59
N ASP A 239 -20.10 8.27 3.12
CA ASP A 239 -19.28 8.35 1.90
C ASP A 239 -20.15 8.68 0.68
N ILE A 240 -21.36 8.12 0.60
CA ILE A 240 -22.34 8.36 -0.46
C ILE A 240 -23.74 8.59 0.11
N VAL A 241 -24.51 9.48 -0.53
CA VAL A 241 -25.95 9.63 -0.29
C VAL A 241 -26.69 9.22 -1.56
N VAL A 242 -27.69 8.35 -1.41
CA VAL A 242 -28.56 7.89 -2.51
C VAL A 242 -29.92 8.54 -2.36
N ILE A 243 -30.36 9.29 -3.37
CA ILE A 243 -31.61 10.04 -3.36
C ILE A 243 -32.48 9.57 -4.53
N GLN A 244 -33.79 9.42 -4.29
CA GLN A 244 -34.75 9.21 -5.36
C GLN A 244 -35.29 10.55 -5.87
N GLU A 245 -35.27 10.75 -7.18
CA GLU A 245 -35.94 11.86 -7.86
C GLU A 245 -36.71 11.31 -9.06
N ASN A 246 -38.05 11.32 -8.99
CA ASN A 246 -38.93 10.70 -9.98
C ASN A 246 -38.55 9.21 -10.21
N ASN A 247 -38.24 8.84 -11.46
CA ASN A 247 -37.78 7.50 -11.85
C ASN A 247 -36.24 7.37 -11.91
N ARG A 248 -35.52 8.25 -11.20
CA ARG A 248 -34.06 8.30 -11.19
C ARG A 248 -33.52 8.15 -9.77
N ILE A 249 -32.31 7.61 -9.71
CA ILE A 249 -31.48 7.49 -8.52
C ILE A 249 -30.29 8.43 -8.71
N LEU A 250 -30.12 9.35 -7.76
CA LEU A 250 -29.01 10.27 -7.71
C LEU A 250 -28.03 9.78 -6.64
N PHE A 251 -26.76 9.67 -7.03
CA PHE A 251 -25.66 9.40 -6.13
C PHE A 251 -24.92 10.70 -5.84
N GLN A 252 -24.83 11.07 -4.57
CA GLN A 252 -24.13 12.26 -4.11
C GLN A 252 -22.91 11.90 -3.27
N ASN A 253 -21.83 12.65 -3.46
CA ASN A 253 -20.65 12.64 -2.60
C ASN A 253 -20.38 14.08 -2.14
N ASN A 254 -20.24 14.30 -0.84
CA ASN A 254 -20.05 15.63 -0.24
C ASN A 254 -21.08 16.69 -0.73
N GLY A 255 -22.35 16.28 -0.85
CA GLY A 255 -23.44 17.16 -1.28
C GLY A 255 -23.51 17.44 -2.79
N ARG A 256 -22.55 16.95 -3.59
CA ARG A 256 -22.56 17.08 -5.05
C ARG A 256 -23.07 15.80 -5.69
N THR A 257 -24.01 15.92 -6.62
CA THR A 257 -24.43 14.80 -7.47
C THR A 257 -23.28 14.40 -8.39
N VAL A 258 -22.77 13.18 -8.23
CA VAL A 258 -21.66 12.63 -9.03
C VAL A 258 -22.16 11.71 -10.13
N HIS A 259 -23.30 11.02 -9.93
CA HIS A 259 -23.87 10.12 -10.91
C HIS A 259 -25.39 10.07 -10.82
N ILE A 260 -26.04 9.86 -11.96
CA ILE A 260 -27.49 9.73 -12.09
C ILE A 260 -27.75 8.50 -12.96
N SER A 261 -28.68 7.65 -12.53
CA SER A 261 -29.17 6.51 -13.32
C SER A 261 -30.68 6.37 -13.17
N THR A 262 -31.33 5.69 -14.11
CA THR A 262 -32.69 5.21 -13.86
C THR A 262 -32.67 4.06 -12.85
N ILE A 263 -33.84 3.79 -12.24
CA ILE A 263 -33.98 2.65 -11.32
C ILE A 263 -33.69 1.33 -12.05
N SER A 264 -34.21 1.16 -13.28
CA SER A 264 -34.03 -0.06 -14.07
C SER A 264 -32.58 -0.31 -14.45
N GLU A 265 -31.84 0.72 -14.88
CA GLU A 265 -30.42 0.61 -15.23
C GLU A 265 -29.58 0.22 -14.01
N PHE A 266 -29.83 0.86 -12.86
CA PHE A 266 -29.10 0.54 -11.63
C PHE A 266 -29.23 -0.92 -11.22
N PHE A 267 -30.43 -1.50 -11.32
CA PHE A 267 -30.63 -2.90 -10.97
C PHE A 267 -30.06 -3.88 -12.00
N ALA A 268 -29.94 -3.47 -13.27
CA ALA A 268 -29.33 -4.28 -14.32
C ALA A 268 -27.82 -4.44 -14.10
N SER A 269 -27.11 -3.36 -13.76
CA SER A 269 -25.64 -3.36 -13.60
C SER A 269 -25.17 -2.49 -12.42
N PRO A 270 -25.48 -2.86 -11.17
CA PRO A 270 -25.18 -2.03 -10.00
C PRO A 270 -23.69 -1.76 -9.82
N SER A 271 -22.84 -2.76 -10.04
CA SER A 271 -21.39 -2.66 -9.87
C SER A 271 -20.77 -1.65 -10.85
N ASP A 272 -21.27 -1.58 -12.09
CA ASP A 272 -20.79 -0.62 -13.11
C ASP A 272 -21.15 0.83 -12.74
N HIS A 273 -22.36 1.02 -12.22
CA HIS A 273 -22.81 2.32 -11.74
C HIS A 273 -22.02 2.78 -10.50
N LEU A 274 -21.75 1.88 -9.55
CA LEU A 274 -20.94 2.19 -8.37
C LEU A 274 -19.47 2.45 -8.73
N THR A 275 -18.92 1.73 -9.71
CA THR A 275 -17.59 2.01 -10.28
C THR A 275 -17.55 3.42 -10.87
N THR A 276 -18.60 3.82 -11.59
CA THR A 276 -18.72 5.18 -12.14
C THR A 276 -18.80 6.24 -11.02
N VAL A 277 -19.56 5.97 -9.96
CA VAL A 277 -19.63 6.83 -8.76
C VAL A 277 -18.25 6.99 -8.12
N SER A 278 -17.53 5.89 -7.92
CA SER A 278 -16.17 5.88 -7.38
C SER A 278 -15.20 6.69 -8.22
N GLN A 279 -15.16 6.48 -9.54
CA GLN A 279 -14.29 7.23 -10.46
C GLN A 279 -14.56 8.74 -10.42
N LYS A 280 -15.83 9.16 -10.40
CA LYS A 280 -16.23 10.57 -10.37
C LYS A 280 -16.07 11.24 -9.00
N SER A 281 -15.93 10.47 -7.93
CA SER A 281 -15.70 10.96 -6.56
C SER A 281 -14.22 10.84 -6.13
N ASP A 282 -13.33 10.48 -7.05
CA ASP A 282 -11.93 10.20 -6.74
C ASP A 282 -11.05 11.46 -6.77
N TYR A 283 -11.06 12.20 -5.66
CA TYR A 283 -10.24 13.40 -5.47
C TYR A 283 -8.74 13.14 -5.29
N TYR A 284 -8.32 11.87 -5.24
CA TYR A 284 -6.93 11.50 -4.93
C TYR A 284 -6.21 10.80 -6.08
N HIS A 285 -6.87 10.59 -7.23
CA HIS A 285 -6.28 9.88 -8.37
C HIS A 285 -4.91 10.41 -8.79
N PHE A 286 -4.79 11.71 -9.02
CA PHE A 286 -3.53 12.31 -9.40
C PHE A 286 -2.49 12.26 -8.28
N PHE A 287 -2.91 12.41 -7.02
CA PHE A 287 -2.01 12.29 -5.86
C PHE A 287 -1.47 10.87 -5.69
N ARG A 288 -2.28 9.83 -5.93
CA ARG A 288 -1.82 8.44 -5.97
C ARG A 288 -0.79 8.21 -7.08
N LYS A 289 -1.01 8.77 -8.28
CA LYS A 289 -0.02 8.72 -9.37
C LYS A 289 1.30 9.38 -8.97
N MET A 290 1.25 10.58 -8.36
CA MET A 290 2.44 11.26 -7.85
C MET A 290 3.16 10.42 -6.77
N THR A 291 2.41 9.78 -5.88
CA THR A 291 2.95 8.91 -4.84
C THR A 291 3.66 7.70 -5.45
N PHE A 292 3.07 7.08 -6.48
CA PHE A 292 3.67 5.98 -7.21
C PHE A 292 4.96 6.39 -7.96
N ILE A 293 4.94 7.55 -8.64
CA ILE A 293 6.15 8.11 -9.27
C ILE A 293 7.22 8.41 -8.22
N GLY A 294 6.82 8.98 -7.08
CA GLY A 294 7.70 9.23 -5.95
C GLY A 294 8.34 7.95 -5.41
N LEU A 295 7.55 6.88 -5.29
CA LEU A 295 8.04 5.56 -4.86
C LEU A 295 9.08 4.96 -5.83
N ILE A 296 8.87 5.10 -7.14
CA ILE A 296 9.79 4.53 -8.15
C ILE A 296 11.05 5.39 -8.32
N ALA A 297 10.92 6.71 -8.32
CA ALA A 297 12.03 7.61 -8.67
C ALA A 297 12.66 8.31 -7.46
N ALA A 298 11.84 8.93 -6.60
CA ALA A 298 12.35 9.76 -5.52
C ALA A 298 12.83 8.94 -4.31
N SER A 299 12.14 7.84 -3.98
CA SER A 299 12.50 6.99 -2.84
C SER A 299 13.89 6.36 -3.00
N PRO A 300 14.26 5.74 -4.14
CA PRO A 300 15.62 5.21 -4.33
C PRO A 300 16.68 6.30 -4.23
N LEU A 301 16.41 7.50 -4.76
CA LEU A 301 17.32 8.63 -4.67
C LEU A 301 17.54 9.09 -3.23
N ILE A 302 16.48 9.21 -2.43
CA ILE A 302 16.62 9.54 -1.01
C ILE A 302 17.32 8.42 -0.23
N CYS A 303 17.02 7.15 -0.51
CA CYS A 303 17.74 6.03 0.10
C CYS A 303 19.24 6.10 -0.21
N TYR A 304 19.61 6.40 -1.46
CA TYR A 304 21.00 6.65 -1.84
C TYR A 304 21.60 7.82 -1.06
N MET A 305 20.92 8.97 -0.98
CA MET A 305 21.41 10.15 -0.27
C MET A 305 21.60 9.89 1.23
N ILE A 306 20.67 9.17 1.88
CA ILE A 306 20.77 8.79 3.29
C ILE A 306 21.95 7.85 3.49
N LEU A 307 22.02 6.75 2.73
CA LEU A 307 23.10 5.78 2.83
C LEU A 307 24.47 6.44 2.59
N HIS A 308 24.57 7.26 1.55
CA HIS A 308 25.78 8.02 1.23
C HIS A 308 26.18 8.94 2.37
N THR A 309 25.23 9.65 2.98
CA THR A 309 25.48 10.55 4.11
C THR A 309 25.99 9.77 5.33
N VAL A 310 25.35 8.65 5.68
CA VAL A 310 25.79 7.78 6.78
C VAL A 310 27.21 7.28 6.53
N LEU A 311 27.49 6.76 5.33
CA LEU A 311 28.83 6.27 4.98
C LEU A 311 29.87 7.40 4.98
N THR A 312 29.51 8.60 4.53
CA THR A 312 30.39 9.77 4.59
C THR A 312 30.74 10.14 6.03
N ILE A 313 29.77 10.05 6.96
CA ILE A 313 29.99 10.28 8.40
C ILE A 313 30.89 9.19 8.99
N LEU A 314 30.64 7.92 8.66
CA LEU A 314 31.47 6.81 9.15
C LEU A 314 32.92 6.90 8.64
N LEU A 315 33.11 7.43 7.43
CA LEU A 315 34.42 7.67 6.82
C LEU A 315 35.02 9.03 7.22
N PHE A 316 34.52 9.66 8.29
CA PHE A 316 35.08 10.91 8.83
C PHE A 316 36.61 10.91 9.05
N PRO A 317 37.26 9.80 9.45
CA PRO A 317 38.72 9.76 9.61
C PRO A 317 39.51 10.05 8.32
N ILE A 318 38.88 9.95 7.14
CA ILE A 318 39.50 10.30 5.87
C ILE A 318 39.55 11.84 5.72
N PRO A 319 40.75 12.47 5.70
CA PRO A 319 40.85 13.93 5.71
C PRO A 319 40.37 14.58 4.41
N SER A 320 40.56 13.90 3.27
CA SER A 320 40.15 14.42 1.96
C SER A 320 38.65 14.25 1.76
N VAL A 321 37.93 15.37 1.64
CA VAL A 321 36.47 15.40 1.40
C VAL A 321 36.11 14.68 0.08
N VAL A 322 36.93 14.84 -0.95
CA VAL A 322 36.72 14.20 -2.26
C VAL A 322 36.91 12.69 -2.15
N MET A 323 37.98 12.24 -1.48
CA MET A 323 38.25 10.81 -1.27
C MET A 323 37.15 10.17 -0.42
N ARG A 324 36.74 10.85 0.65
CA ARG A 324 35.66 10.41 1.53
C ARG A 324 34.33 10.24 0.78
N SER A 325 33.95 11.24 -0.02
CA SER A 325 32.73 11.17 -0.86
C SER A 325 32.83 10.05 -1.91
N GLY A 326 33.99 9.92 -2.57
CA GLY A 326 34.23 8.86 -3.55
C GLY A 326 34.14 7.45 -2.94
N CYS A 327 34.76 7.24 -1.78
CA CYS A 327 34.66 5.99 -1.03
C CYS A 327 33.23 5.69 -0.60
N ALA A 328 32.50 6.69 -0.08
CA ALA A 328 31.10 6.53 0.31
C ALA A 328 30.20 6.17 -0.88
N ALA A 329 30.36 6.86 -2.02
CA ALA A 329 29.62 6.57 -3.24
C ALA A 329 29.92 5.16 -3.80
N THR A 330 31.18 4.74 -3.75
CA THR A 330 31.60 3.39 -4.14
C THR A 330 30.99 2.34 -3.20
N ALA A 331 31.01 2.58 -1.89
CA ALA A 331 30.39 1.70 -0.91
C ALA A 331 28.86 1.61 -1.09
N CYS A 332 28.17 2.70 -1.44
CA CYS A 332 26.75 2.65 -1.84
C CYS A 332 26.52 1.72 -3.04
N LEU A 333 27.32 1.87 -4.10
CA LEU A 333 27.22 1.03 -5.30
C LEU A 333 27.42 -0.45 -4.95
N LEU A 334 28.46 -0.77 -4.17
CA LEU A 334 28.72 -2.14 -3.73
C LEU A 334 27.60 -2.69 -2.84
N ALA A 335 27.14 -1.93 -1.86
CA ALA A 335 26.06 -2.37 -0.96
C ALA A 335 24.75 -2.65 -1.72
N THR A 336 24.37 -1.75 -2.64
CA THR A 336 23.18 -1.93 -3.47
C THR A 336 23.33 -3.04 -4.51
N GLY A 337 24.54 -3.24 -5.05
CA GLY A 337 24.84 -4.36 -5.94
C GLY A 337 24.78 -5.71 -5.20
N ILE A 338 25.31 -5.77 -3.98
CA ILE A 338 25.21 -6.96 -3.12
C ILE A 338 23.74 -7.27 -2.80
N ALA A 339 22.94 -6.25 -2.47
CA ALA A 339 21.51 -6.42 -2.24
C ALA A 339 20.75 -6.90 -3.50
N ALA A 340 21.26 -6.64 -4.71
CA ALA A 340 20.67 -7.13 -5.95
C ALA A 340 21.05 -8.57 -6.29
N LEU A 341 22.12 -9.13 -5.70
CA LEU A 341 22.63 -10.49 -6.00
C LEU A 341 21.54 -11.58 -6.00
N PRO A 342 20.58 -11.63 -5.06
CA PRO A 342 19.54 -12.66 -5.08
C PRO A 342 18.71 -12.67 -6.37
N LEU A 343 18.54 -11.52 -7.03
CA LEU A 343 17.79 -11.41 -8.30
C LEU A 343 18.53 -12.07 -9.49
N TYR A 344 19.82 -12.32 -9.34
CA TYR A 344 20.69 -12.91 -10.35
C TYR A 344 21.12 -14.34 -10.03
N ILE A 345 21.08 -14.71 -8.75
CA ILE A 345 21.49 -16.03 -8.23
C ILE A 345 20.28 -16.96 -8.06
N ASP A 346 19.05 -16.47 -8.20
CA ASP A 346 17.84 -17.30 -8.10
C ASP A 346 17.95 -18.54 -8.99
N ALA A 347 17.74 -19.72 -8.37
CA ALA A 347 17.77 -20.99 -9.05
C ALA A 347 16.71 -21.00 -10.16
N SER A 348 17.06 -21.53 -11.33
CA SER A 348 16.07 -21.78 -12.38
C SER A 348 14.87 -22.53 -11.78
N PRO A 349 13.63 -22.10 -12.09
CA PRO A 349 12.45 -22.76 -11.55
C PRO A 349 12.51 -24.25 -11.91
N PRO A 350 12.22 -25.16 -10.95
CA PRO A 350 12.30 -26.59 -11.21
C PRO A 350 11.27 -26.99 -12.26
N ALA A 351 11.60 -27.99 -13.08
CA ALA A 351 10.57 -28.62 -13.92
C ALA A 351 9.52 -29.31 -13.02
N PRO A 352 8.25 -29.45 -13.45
CA PRO A 352 7.21 -30.09 -12.63
C PRO A 352 7.58 -31.48 -12.11
N SER A 353 8.36 -32.26 -12.88
CA SER A 353 8.86 -33.58 -12.48
C SER A 353 9.91 -33.55 -11.36
N GLU A 354 10.54 -32.39 -11.11
CA GLU A 354 11.60 -32.22 -10.12
C GLU A 354 11.10 -31.61 -8.80
N ILE A 355 9.81 -31.25 -8.71
CA ILE A 355 9.25 -30.53 -7.56
C ILE A 355 9.47 -31.29 -6.26
N SER A 356 9.17 -32.60 -6.22
CA SER A 356 9.39 -33.42 -5.01
C SER A 356 10.86 -33.39 -4.59
N ARG A 357 11.79 -33.52 -5.54
CA ARG A 357 13.25 -33.44 -5.27
C ARG A 357 13.65 -32.09 -4.69
N TYR A 358 13.08 -30.99 -5.20
CA TYR A 358 13.37 -29.65 -4.68
C TYR A 358 12.75 -29.42 -3.30
N LEU A 359 11.55 -29.93 -3.03
CA LEU A 359 10.91 -29.87 -1.71
C LEU A 359 11.69 -30.67 -0.64
N GLU A 360 12.45 -31.68 -1.05
CA GLU A 360 13.34 -32.45 -0.18
C GLU A 360 14.76 -31.87 -0.06
N SER A 361 15.11 -30.82 -0.81
CA SER A 361 16.44 -30.19 -0.75
C SER A 361 16.75 -29.68 0.66
N ASP A 362 18.00 -29.80 1.09
CA ASP A 362 18.48 -29.19 2.35
C ASP A 362 18.42 -27.65 2.30
N ARG A 363 18.51 -27.07 1.10
CA ARG A 363 18.50 -25.62 0.88
C ARG A 363 17.06 -25.10 0.84
N TRP A 364 16.73 -24.21 1.77
CA TRP A 364 15.40 -23.62 1.85
C TRP A 364 15.03 -22.81 0.60
N GLN A 365 16.01 -22.25 -0.11
CA GLN A 365 15.78 -21.52 -1.36
C GLN A 365 15.24 -22.44 -2.46
N ASP A 366 15.74 -23.67 -2.56
CA ASP A 366 15.26 -24.65 -3.54
C ASP A 366 13.81 -25.05 -3.22
N ARG A 367 13.51 -25.27 -1.93
CA ARG A 367 12.14 -25.56 -1.46
C ARG A 367 11.18 -24.38 -1.73
N VAL A 368 11.60 -23.14 -1.48
CA VAL A 368 10.82 -21.94 -1.84
C VAL A 368 10.58 -21.85 -3.34
N SER A 369 11.59 -22.13 -4.17
CA SER A 369 11.44 -22.13 -5.62
C SER A 369 10.42 -23.18 -6.10
N ALA A 370 10.41 -24.37 -5.50
CA ALA A 370 9.36 -25.36 -5.75
C ALA A 370 7.97 -24.87 -5.32
N LEU A 371 7.83 -24.28 -4.14
CA LEU A 371 6.55 -23.72 -3.67
C LEU A 371 6.05 -22.56 -4.54
N LYS A 372 6.95 -21.72 -5.06
CA LYS A 372 6.64 -20.67 -6.04
C LYS A 372 6.12 -21.29 -7.34
N CYS A 373 6.80 -22.31 -7.87
CA CYS A 373 6.36 -23.04 -9.07
C CYS A 373 4.97 -23.66 -8.87
N ILE A 374 4.74 -24.36 -7.74
CA ILE A 374 3.43 -24.92 -7.40
C ILE A 374 2.33 -23.84 -7.41
N SER A 375 2.61 -22.68 -6.80
CA SER A 375 1.64 -21.60 -6.68
C SER A 375 1.39 -20.86 -8.00
N ASN A 376 2.39 -20.75 -8.87
CA ASN A 376 2.30 -19.98 -10.11
C ASN A 376 1.75 -20.81 -11.27
N ASP A 377 2.06 -22.11 -11.29
CA ASP A 377 1.70 -23.03 -12.38
C ASP A 377 0.53 -23.96 -12.01
N ASP A 378 -0.17 -23.69 -10.90
CA ASP A 378 -1.33 -24.43 -10.40
C ASP A 378 -1.13 -25.96 -10.30
N ILE A 379 0.04 -26.37 -9.83
CA ILE A 379 0.45 -27.78 -9.81
C ILE A 379 -0.34 -28.54 -8.73
N PRO A 380 -0.91 -29.72 -9.05
CA PRO A 380 -1.62 -30.54 -8.06
C PRO A 380 -0.71 -30.98 -6.91
N ILE A 381 -1.12 -30.67 -5.67
CA ILE A 381 -0.32 -30.93 -4.46
C ILE A 381 -0.83 -32.09 -3.60
N ASP A 382 -1.93 -32.74 -3.97
CA ASP A 382 -2.58 -33.75 -3.10
C ASP A 382 -1.70 -34.99 -2.84
N GLY A 383 -0.73 -35.25 -3.72
CA GLY A 383 0.26 -36.33 -3.57
C GLY A 383 1.57 -35.93 -2.89
N LEU A 384 1.78 -34.64 -2.58
CA LEU A 384 3.05 -34.13 -2.05
C LEU A 384 3.04 -34.14 -0.52
N ASN A 385 3.44 -35.27 0.07
CA ASN A 385 3.49 -35.43 1.53
C ASN A 385 4.65 -34.64 2.16
N GLU A 386 5.60 -34.16 1.37
CA GLU A 386 6.75 -33.37 1.80
C GLU A 386 6.31 -32.01 2.36
N LEU A 387 5.20 -31.47 1.87
CA LEU A 387 4.64 -30.18 2.27
C LEU A 387 4.30 -30.11 3.77
N PHE A 388 3.94 -31.24 4.38
CA PHE A 388 3.55 -31.28 5.79
C PHE A 388 4.71 -30.94 6.73
N ARG A 389 5.94 -31.28 6.33
CA ARG A 389 7.14 -30.99 7.12
C ARG A 389 7.51 -29.50 7.11
N LEU A 390 7.03 -28.77 6.11
CA LEU A 390 7.38 -27.36 5.91
C LEU A 390 6.56 -26.41 6.79
N VAL A 391 5.49 -26.87 7.43
CA VAL A 391 4.70 -26.07 8.38
C VAL A 391 5.55 -25.58 9.55
N ASP A 392 6.44 -26.45 10.05
CA ASP A 392 7.33 -26.15 11.17
C ASP A 392 8.70 -25.61 10.71
N SER A 393 8.82 -25.19 9.44
CA SER A 393 10.08 -24.64 8.94
C SER A 393 10.52 -23.42 9.76
N PRO A 394 11.81 -23.28 10.11
CA PRO A 394 12.31 -22.06 10.75
C PRO A 394 12.26 -20.84 9.81
N TRP A 395 12.13 -21.03 8.50
CA TRP A 395 12.18 -19.97 7.50
C TRP A 395 10.79 -19.42 7.19
N THR A 396 10.55 -18.16 7.54
CA THR A 396 9.26 -17.49 7.28
C THR A 396 8.88 -17.48 5.80
N ALA A 397 9.86 -17.33 4.89
CA ALA A 397 9.62 -17.39 3.45
C ALA A 397 9.03 -18.75 3.02
N GLU A 398 9.49 -19.86 3.61
CA GLU A 398 8.95 -21.19 3.31
C GLU A 398 7.51 -21.33 3.79
N ARG A 399 7.22 -20.95 5.03
CA ARG A 399 5.86 -21.02 5.58
C ARG A 399 4.90 -20.12 4.81
N TYR A 400 5.35 -18.94 4.36
CA TYR A 400 4.59 -18.02 3.51
C TYR A 400 4.20 -18.66 2.17
N TRP A 401 5.19 -19.21 1.45
CA TRP A 401 4.95 -19.82 0.13
C TRP A 401 4.20 -21.14 0.24
N LEU A 402 4.43 -21.90 1.31
CA LEU A 402 3.63 -23.07 1.66
C LEU A 402 2.17 -22.65 1.80
N ALA A 403 1.87 -21.69 2.70
CA ALA A 403 0.52 -21.20 2.92
C ALA A 403 -0.16 -20.80 1.61
N LYS A 404 0.54 -20.04 0.75
CA LYS A 404 0.03 -19.59 -0.56
C LYS A 404 -0.24 -20.75 -1.51
N SER A 405 0.64 -21.75 -1.59
CA SER A 405 0.51 -22.90 -2.50
C SER A 405 -0.70 -23.79 -2.20
N LEU A 406 -1.22 -23.76 -0.96
CA LEU A 406 -2.38 -24.57 -0.54
C LEU A 406 -3.71 -24.13 -1.19
N SER A 407 -3.75 -23.01 -1.92
CA SER A 407 -4.95 -22.49 -2.58
C SER A 407 -5.50 -23.44 -3.65
N ASN A 408 -4.62 -24.24 -4.26
CA ASN A 408 -4.91 -24.99 -5.48
C ASN A 408 -5.39 -26.42 -5.21
N SER A 409 -5.51 -26.81 -3.94
CA SER A 409 -5.99 -28.12 -3.54
C SER A 409 -7.36 -28.02 -2.85
N ARG A 410 -8.20 -29.04 -3.04
CA ARG A 410 -9.45 -29.20 -2.29
C ARG A 410 -9.37 -30.33 -1.26
N SER A 411 -8.22 -30.99 -1.13
CA SER A 411 -8.04 -32.08 -0.16
C SER A 411 -8.27 -31.60 1.28
N PRO A 412 -8.96 -32.37 2.13
CA PRO A 412 -9.10 -32.04 3.54
C PRO A 412 -7.76 -31.84 4.25
N LYS A 413 -6.72 -32.60 3.87
CA LYS A 413 -5.39 -32.52 4.50
C LYS A 413 -4.73 -31.16 4.29
N THR A 414 -4.75 -30.65 3.06
CA THR A 414 -4.18 -29.32 2.73
C THR A 414 -5.01 -28.20 3.34
N GLY A 415 -6.31 -28.41 3.53
CA GLY A 415 -7.19 -27.49 4.26
C GLY A 415 -6.81 -27.39 5.74
N GLN A 416 -6.51 -28.53 6.37
CA GLN A 416 -6.01 -28.57 7.74
C GLN A 416 -4.66 -27.86 7.87
N LEU A 417 -3.74 -28.01 6.91
CA LEU A 417 -2.48 -27.26 6.91
C LEU A 417 -2.71 -25.74 6.86
N ALA A 418 -3.64 -25.28 6.02
CA ALA A 418 -3.96 -23.86 5.95
C ALA A 418 -4.56 -23.34 7.26
N LEU A 419 -5.38 -24.15 7.95
CA LEU A 419 -5.90 -23.81 9.28
C LEU A 419 -4.80 -23.75 10.34
N ILE A 420 -3.80 -24.63 10.29
CA ILE A 420 -2.64 -24.59 11.20
C ILE A 420 -1.87 -23.27 10.99
N LEU A 421 -1.61 -22.91 9.73
CA LEU A 421 -0.86 -21.69 9.35
C LEU A 421 -1.63 -20.38 9.66
N LEU A 422 -2.92 -20.43 10.02
CA LEU A 422 -3.62 -19.25 10.56
C LEU A 422 -3.06 -18.79 11.92
N ASN A 423 -2.34 -19.65 12.62
CA ASN A 423 -1.73 -19.34 13.91
C ASN A 423 -0.21 -19.15 13.82
N ASP A 424 0.33 -18.93 12.61
CA ASP A 424 1.74 -18.62 12.44
C ASP A 424 2.11 -17.34 13.21
N PRO A 425 3.30 -17.26 13.83
CA PRO A 425 3.75 -16.04 14.51
C PRO A 425 3.98 -14.85 13.57
N GLN A 426 4.02 -15.06 12.25
CA GLN A 426 4.29 -14.03 11.27
C GLN A 426 3.01 -13.64 10.51
N PRO A 427 2.53 -12.38 10.62
CA PRO A 427 1.28 -11.94 10.02
C PRO A 427 1.17 -12.14 8.51
N ASN A 428 2.29 -12.08 7.78
CA ASN A 428 2.31 -12.31 6.34
C ASN A 428 1.99 -13.78 5.97
N VAL A 429 2.36 -14.76 6.81
CA VAL A 429 2.01 -16.17 6.64
C VAL A 429 0.51 -16.36 6.90
N GLU A 430 -0.01 -15.80 8.00
CA GLU A 430 -1.44 -15.82 8.32
C GLU A 430 -2.29 -15.26 7.17
N CYS A 431 -1.83 -14.17 6.55
CA CYS A 431 -2.49 -13.57 5.39
C CYS A 431 -2.55 -14.52 4.19
N MET A 432 -1.46 -15.26 3.92
CA MET A 432 -1.46 -16.25 2.83
C MET A 432 -2.31 -17.46 3.15
N ALA A 433 -2.39 -17.88 4.42
CA ALA A 433 -3.29 -18.93 4.86
C ALA A 433 -4.77 -18.51 4.63
N LEU A 434 -5.14 -17.28 5.01
CA LEU A 434 -6.46 -16.70 4.74
C LEU A 434 -6.75 -16.58 3.24
N PHE A 435 -5.77 -16.12 2.45
CA PHE A 435 -5.87 -16.07 0.99
C PHE A 435 -6.19 -17.45 0.40
N SER A 436 -5.46 -18.48 0.84
CA SER A 436 -5.64 -19.85 0.38
C SER A 436 -6.99 -20.42 0.80
N LEU A 437 -7.39 -20.26 2.06
CA LEU A 437 -8.74 -20.61 2.53
C LEU A 437 -9.85 -20.01 1.65
N GLY A 438 -9.72 -18.73 1.29
CA GLY A 438 -10.67 -18.06 0.40
C GLY A 438 -10.70 -18.63 -1.01
N ASN A 439 -9.56 -19.04 -1.57
CA ASN A 439 -9.44 -19.55 -2.94
C ASN A 439 -9.84 -21.02 -3.10
N ARG A 440 -9.79 -21.79 -2.00
CA ARG A 440 -10.19 -23.20 -2.00
C ARG A 440 -11.69 -23.40 -2.23
N ASN A 441 -12.49 -22.33 -2.13
CA ASN A 441 -13.95 -22.35 -2.29
C ASN A 441 -14.64 -23.38 -1.38
N GLN A 442 -14.19 -23.46 -0.12
CA GLN A 442 -14.73 -24.36 0.91
C GLN A 442 -15.42 -23.54 2.01
N PRO A 443 -16.76 -23.36 1.95
CA PRO A 443 -17.50 -22.55 2.93
C PRO A 443 -17.34 -23.02 4.39
N ALA A 444 -16.94 -24.28 4.61
CA ALA A 444 -16.65 -24.82 5.94
C ALA A 444 -15.54 -24.04 6.69
N ALA A 445 -14.69 -23.28 5.98
CA ALA A 445 -13.66 -22.45 6.59
C ALA A 445 -14.18 -21.11 7.16
N ILE A 446 -15.41 -20.70 6.83
CA ILE A 446 -15.98 -19.39 7.23
C ILE A 446 -15.89 -19.16 8.74
N PRO A 447 -16.30 -20.09 9.64
CA PRO A 447 -16.26 -19.86 11.08
C PRO A 447 -14.84 -19.63 11.62
N GLU A 448 -13.86 -20.35 11.09
CA GLU A 448 -12.45 -20.22 11.47
C GLU A 448 -11.87 -18.87 11.03
N ILE A 449 -12.20 -18.43 9.81
CA ILE A 449 -11.79 -17.11 9.31
C ILE A 449 -12.41 -16.00 10.18
N GLN A 450 -13.71 -16.09 10.49
CA GLN A 450 -14.37 -15.11 11.36
C GLN A 450 -13.74 -15.08 12.76
N ARG A 451 -13.46 -16.24 13.36
CA ARG A 451 -12.77 -16.32 14.66
C ARG A 451 -11.41 -15.64 14.60
N LYS A 452 -10.62 -15.95 13.56
CA LYS A 452 -9.29 -15.34 13.36
C LYS A 452 -9.36 -13.82 13.20
N MET A 453 -10.34 -13.32 12.45
CA MET A 453 -10.55 -11.87 12.30
C MET A 453 -10.96 -11.21 13.60
N ALA A 454 -11.78 -11.87 14.42
CA ALA A 454 -12.23 -11.34 15.71
C ALA A 454 -11.10 -11.28 16.74
N SER A 455 -10.17 -12.24 16.72
CA SER A 455 -9.08 -12.33 17.71
C SER A 455 -7.77 -11.65 17.26
N SER A 456 -7.61 -11.31 15.98
CA SER A 456 -6.38 -10.68 15.48
C SER A 456 -6.31 -9.20 15.86
N ASP A 457 -5.15 -8.77 16.33
CA ASP A 457 -4.76 -7.38 16.58
C ASP A 457 -4.04 -6.74 15.37
N HIS A 458 -4.06 -7.40 14.20
CA HIS A 458 -3.36 -6.97 13.01
C HIS A 458 -4.34 -6.60 11.89
N TRP A 459 -4.43 -5.31 11.55
CA TRP A 459 -5.36 -4.82 10.50
C TRP A 459 -5.17 -5.57 9.18
N TYR A 460 -3.93 -5.83 8.78
CA TYR A 460 -3.63 -6.52 7.52
C TYR A 460 -4.17 -7.95 7.48
N VAL A 461 -4.13 -8.68 8.60
CA VAL A 461 -4.68 -10.05 8.70
C VAL A 461 -6.20 -10.00 8.58
N GLN A 462 -6.84 -9.06 9.28
CA GLN A 462 -8.29 -8.86 9.20
C GLN A 462 -8.75 -8.50 7.78
N TRP A 463 -7.96 -7.69 7.06
CA TRP A 463 -8.23 -7.34 5.66
C TRP A 463 -8.19 -8.57 4.74
N TYR A 464 -7.20 -9.45 4.89
CA TYR A 464 -7.15 -10.72 4.17
C TYR A 464 -8.33 -11.63 4.53
N GLY A 465 -8.69 -11.69 5.82
CA GLY A 465 -9.81 -12.49 6.30
C GLY A 465 -11.14 -12.04 5.68
N TYR A 466 -11.40 -10.73 5.65
CA TYR A 466 -12.62 -10.20 5.04
C TYR A 466 -12.70 -10.55 3.56
N LYS A 467 -11.60 -10.39 2.82
CA LYS A 467 -11.54 -10.79 1.41
C LYS A 467 -11.78 -12.28 1.20
N ALA A 468 -11.21 -13.12 2.07
CA ALA A 468 -11.43 -14.56 2.03
C ALA A 468 -12.91 -14.90 2.25
N LEU A 469 -13.57 -14.28 3.24
CA LEU A 469 -15.00 -14.44 3.49
C LEU A 469 -15.84 -14.05 2.27
N LYS A 470 -15.58 -12.89 1.67
CA LYS A 470 -16.30 -12.42 0.47
C LYS A 470 -16.15 -13.41 -0.69
N ARG A 471 -14.95 -13.98 -0.90
CA ARG A 471 -14.72 -15.03 -1.91
C ARG A 471 -15.53 -16.29 -1.65
N LEU A 472 -15.70 -16.67 -0.38
CA LEU A 472 -16.52 -17.82 0.03
C LEU A 472 -18.04 -17.54 -0.01
N GLY A 473 -18.47 -16.37 -0.50
CA GLY A 473 -19.88 -15.99 -0.59
C GLY A 473 -20.50 -15.58 0.75
N TRP A 474 -19.68 -15.35 1.78
CA TRP A 474 -20.15 -14.81 3.05
C TRP A 474 -20.74 -13.41 2.85
N LYS A 475 -21.83 -13.14 3.58
CA LYS A 475 -22.49 -11.85 3.60
C LYS A 475 -22.52 -11.35 5.04
N GLN A 476 -22.24 -10.07 5.21
CA GLN A 476 -22.39 -9.41 6.48
C GLN A 476 -23.87 -9.44 6.89
N GLN A 477 -24.12 -9.88 8.11
CA GLN A 477 -25.45 -9.86 8.72
C GLN A 477 -25.53 -8.68 9.69
N ILE A 478 -26.67 -8.01 9.69
CA ILE A 478 -27.05 -7.10 10.77
C ILE A 478 -27.47 -8.00 11.92
N GLY A 479 -26.83 -7.89 13.08
CA GLY A 479 -27.32 -8.62 14.24
C GLY A 479 -28.70 -8.12 14.59
N GLN A 480 -29.67 -9.01 14.66
CA GLN A 480 -30.82 -8.75 15.49
C GLN A 480 -30.29 -8.69 16.92
N GLU A 481 -30.46 -7.54 17.60
CA GLU A 481 -30.26 -7.48 19.05
C GLU A 481 -30.96 -8.72 19.64
N GLN A 482 -30.21 -9.60 20.30
CA GLN A 482 -30.86 -10.56 21.19
C GLN A 482 -31.57 -9.69 22.24
N PRO A 483 -32.92 -9.77 22.36
CA PRO A 483 -33.60 -9.07 23.43
C PRO A 483 -32.99 -9.59 24.75
N LYS A 484 -32.51 -8.65 25.55
CA LYS A 484 -31.92 -8.90 26.86
C LYS A 484 -32.85 -9.70 27.76
#